data_AF-F0P0V4-F1
#
_entry.id   AF-F0P0V4-F1
#
_cell.length_a   1.000
_cell.length_b   1.000
_cell.length_c   1.000
_cell.angle_alpha   90.00
_cell.angle_beta   90.00
_cell.angle_gamma   90.00
#
_symmetry.space_group_name_H-M   'P 1'
#
loop_
_entity.id
_entity.type
_entity.pdbx_description
1 polymer ?
#
loop_
_entity_poly.entity_id
_entity_poly.type
_entity_poly.pdbx_seq_one_letter_code
_entity_poly.pdbx_strand_id
1 'polypeptide(L)'
;MENTKIQQLLTQKFEDKIYGFQEHFGVLKVYADKNINLKLMQFLYDHEELAFRFLTDLTAVHYPKHKGGEIEVTYLMHNMYTNQSIRLNFAIDIKQPDIFTATKLFEAANWLERECYDFFGVNFIGHPNLIRIMNVEEMDYFPLRKEFPLEDQTRKDKDDEMFGRGNNFNYGSMNIKG
;
A
#
# COMPACT_ATOMS: atom_id res chain seq x y z
N MET A 1 -4.60 -22.09 -14.26
CA MET A 1 -5.75 -21.39 -14.85
C MET A 1 -5.23 -20.19 -15.64
N GLU A 2 -5.78 -19.87 -16.80
CA GLU A 2 -5.30 -18.68 -17.53
C GLU A 2 -5.84 -17.40 -16.88
N ASN A 3 -5.00 -16.36 -16.80
CA ASN A 3 -5.37 -15.04 -16.27
C ASN A 3 -6.60 -14.47 -17.00
N THR A 4 -6.74 -14.78 -18.29
CA THR A 4 -7.90 -14.43 -19.12
C THR A 4 -9.22 -14.95 -18.55
N LYS A 5 -9.26 -16.17 -17.99
CA LYS A 5 -10.48 -16.74 -17.38
C LYS A 5 -10.87 -15.97 -16.12
N ILE A 6 -9.89 -15.59 -15.31
CA ILE A 6 -10.11 -14.80 -14.09
C ILE A 6 -10.68 -13.42 -14.45
N GLN A 7 -10.13 -12.78 -15.49
CA GLN A 7 -10.64 -11.50 -15.98
C GLN A 7 -12.11 -11.62 -16.42
N GLN A 8 -12.46 -12.64 -17.21
CA GLN A 8 -13.84 -12.87 -17.66
C GLN A 8 -14.82 -13.05 -16.49
N LEU A 9 -14.46 -13.87 -15.50
CA LEU A 9 -15.30 -14.09 -14.30
C LEU A 9 -15.50 -12.81 -13.49
N LEU A 10 -14.44 -12.00 -13.34
CA LEU A 10 -14.50 -10.73 -12.62
C LEU A 10 -15.35 -9.70 -13.37
N THR A 11 -15.17 -9.56 -14.68
CA THR A 11 -15.95 -8.66 -15.52
C THR A 11 -17.43 -9.06 -15.51
N GLN A 12 -17.76 -10.35 -15.63
CA GLN A 12 -19.15 -10.82 -15.63
C GLN A 12 -19.89 -10.49 -14.32
N LYS A 13 -19.19 -10.47 -13.18
CA LYS A 13 -19.81 -10.26 -11.86
C LYS A 13 -19.80 -8.81 -11.39
N PHE A 14 -18.77 -8.04 -11.73
CA PHE A 14 -18.52 -6.72 -11.16
C PHE A 14 -18.41 -5.60 -12.20
N GLU A 15 -18.47 -5.92 -13.50
CA GLU A 15 -18.48 -5.04 -14.69
C GLU A 15 -18.13 -3.55 -14.42
N ASP A 16 -19.11 -2.72 -14.08
CA ASP A 16 -18.99 -1.26 -13.89
C ASP A 16 -18.06 -0.80 -12.75
N LYS A 17 -17.57 -1.75 -11.93
CA LYS A 17 -16.75 -1.49 -10.75
C LYS A 17 -15.28 -1.86 -10.93
N ILE A 18 -14.91 -2.38 -12.09
CA ILE A 18 -13.52 -2.69 -12.45
C ILE A 18 -13.04 -1.65 -13.47
N TYR A 19 -11.98 -0.92 -13.13
CA TYR A 19 -11.40 0.12 -13.99
C TYR A 19 -10.44 -0.45 -15.03
N GLY A 20 -9.86 -1.63 -14.78
CA GLY A 20 -9.03 -2.30 -15.76
C GLY A 20 -8.19 -3.44 -15.19
N PHE A 21 -7.51 -4.12 -16.11
CA PHE A 21 -6.60 -5.21 -15.82
C PHE A 21 -5.21 -4.87 -16.37
N GLN A 22 -4.18 -5.27 -15.64
CA GLN A 22 -2.80 -5.26 -16.14
C GLN A 22 -2.14 -6.59 -15.79
N GLU A 23 -1.33 -7.11 -16.70
CA GLU A 23 -0.55 -8.32 -16.44
C GLU A 23 0.94 -7.99 -16.50
N HIS A 24 1.67 -8.47 -15.51
CA HIS A 24 3.11 -8.31 -15.46
C HIS A 24 3.76 -9.55 -14.87
N PHE A 25 4.68 -10.17 -15.63
CA PHE A 25 5.38 -11.41 -15.26
C PHE A 25 4.42 -12.52 -14.78
N GLY A 26 3.27 -12.68 -15.43
CA GLY A 26 2.26 -13.69 -15.09
C GLY A 26 1.39 -13.37 -13.88
N VAL A 27 1.57 -12.22 -13.22
CA VAL A 27 0.73 -11.74 -12.12
C VAL A 27 -0.32 -10.80 -12.66
N LEU A 28 -1.59 -11.14 -12.44
CA LEU A 28 -2.73 -10.30 -12.79
C LEU A 28 -2.92 -9.19 -11.74
N LYS A 29 -3.00 -7.94 -12.19
CA LYS A 29 -3.42 -6.78 -11.40
C LYS A 29 -4.82 -6.36 -11.82
N VAL A 30 -5.67 -6.10 -10.85
CA VAL A 30 -7.07 -5.68 -11.04
C VAL A 30 -7.24 -4.34 -10.37
N TYR A 31 -7.66 -3.33 -11.13
CA TYR A 31 -8.02 -2.01 -10.61
C TYR A 31 -9.52 -1.95 -10.40
N ALA A 32 -9.97 -1.65 -9.18
CA ALA A 32 -11.40 -1.68 -8.85
C ALA A 32 -11.81 -0.55 -7.90
N ASP A 33 -13.12 -0.30 -7.84
CA ASP A 33 -13.75 0.64 -6.91
C ASP A 33 -13.57 0.14 -5.46
N LYS A 34 -13.09 1.03 -4.58
CA LYS A 34 -12.85 0.71 -3.17
C LYS A 34 -14.09 0.18 -2.44
N ASN A 35 -15.29 0.57 -2.86
CA ASN A 35 -16.55 0.17 -2.24
C ASN A 35 -16.88 -1.32 -2.42
N ILE A 36 -16.27 -1.98 -3.42
CA ILE A 36 -16.48 -3.41 -3.66
C ILE A 36 -15.35 -4.28 -3.14
N ASN A 37 -14.35 -3.71 -2.45
CA ASN A 37 -13.14 -4.42 -2.02
C ASN A 37 -13.45 -5.75 -1.31
N LEU A 38 -14.33 -5.73 -0.30
CA LEU A 38 -14.71 -6.94 0.44
C LEU A 38 -15.47 -7.94 -0.42
N LYS A 39 -16.41 -7.47 -1.25
CA LYS A 39 -17.20 -8.35 -2.12
C LYS A 39 -16.32 -9.05 -3.15
N LEU A 40 -15.32 -8.34 -3.66
CA LEU A 40 -14.37 -8.86 -4.64
C LEU A 40 -13.43 -9.88 -3.98
N MET A 41 -12.85 -9.56 -2.82
CA MET A 41 -12.02 -10.49 -2.06
C MET A 41 -12.79 -11.75 -1.64
N GLN A 42 -14.04 -11.60 -1.17
CA GLN A 42 -14.90 -12.71 -0.79
C GLN A 42 -15.19 -13.62 -1.99
N PHE A 43 -15.46 -13.03 -3.16
CA PHE A 43 -15.69 -13.82 -4.38
C PHE A 43 -14.46 -14.64 -4.77
N LEU A 44 -13.27 -14.04 -4.72
CA LEU A 44 -12.02 -14.75 -5.02
C LEU A 44 -11.70 -15.85 -3.99
N TYR A 45 -12.12 -15.64 -2.74
CA TYR A 45 -11.94 -16.59 -1.64
C TYR A 45 -12.89 -17.80 -1.76
N ASP A 46 -14.18 -17.55 -2.01
CA ASP A 46 -15.24 -18.57 -1.99
C ASP A 46 -15.32 -19.39 -3.28
N HIS A 47 -14.98 -18.79 -4.43
CA HIS A 47 -15.15 -19.47 -5.71
C HIS A 47 -14.23 -20.69 -5.79
N GLU A 48 -14.82 -21.89 -5.93
CA GLU A 48 -14.10 -23.17 -5.82
C GLU A 48 -12.89 -23.28 -6.76
N GLU A 49 -13.02 -22.80 -7.99
CA GLU A 49 -11.90 -22.84 -8.94
C GLU A 49 -10.81 -21.78 -8.66
N LEU A 50 -11.16 -20.64 -8.05
CA LEU A 50 -10.24 -19.52 -7.85
C LEU A 50 -9.51 -19.63 -6.52
N ALA A 51 -10.22 -19.99 -5.44
CA ALA A 51 -9.72 -20.36 -4.12
C ALA A 51 -8.51 -19.53 -3.62
N PHE A 52 -8.54 -18.21 -3.77
CA PHE A 52 -7.49 -17.31 -3.28
C PHE A 52 -7.64 -17.11 -1.77
N ARG A 53 -7.23 -18.13 -1.01
CA ARG A 53 -7.42 -18.20 0.45
C ARG A 53 -6.23 -17.69 1.26
N PHE A 54 -5.15 -17.30 0.60
CA PHE A 54 -3.96 -16.77 1.26
C PHE A 54 -3.77 -15.29 0.90
N LEU A 55 -3.72 -14.42 1.92
CA LEU A 55 -3.29 -13.04 1.77
C LEU A 55 -1.77 -12.99 2.00
N THR A 56 -1.02 -12.74 0.92
CA THR A 56 0.44 -12.66 0.97
C THR A 56 0.89 -11.34 1.59
N ASP A 57 0.26 -10.25 1.17
CA ASP A 57 0.67 -8.91 1.58
C ASP A 57 -0.46 -7.89 1.35
N LEU A 58 -0.40 -6.77 2.08
CA LEU A 58 -1.29 -5.62 1.93
C LEU A 58 -0.44 -4.38 2.16
N THR A 59 -0.33 -3.57 1.11
CA THR A 59 0.49 -2.35 1.12
C THR A 59 -0.28 -1.18 0.53
N ALA A 60 0.25 0.03 0.70
CA ALA A 60 -0.28 1.21 0.03
C ALA A 60 0.84 1.97 -0.69
N VAL A 61 0.47 2.73 -1.73
CA VAL A 61 1.40 3.56 -2.50
C VAL A 61 0.79 4.95 -2.68
N HIS A 62 1.58 5.99 -2.42
CA HIS A 62 1.16 7.38 -2.63
C HIS A 62 1.60 7.89 -4.02
N TYR A 63 0.62 8.29 -4.83
CA TYR A 63 0.73 8.96 -6.13
C TYR A 63 0.18 10.41 -6.06
N PRO A 64 1.00 11.41 -5.66
CA PRO A 64 0.55 12.80 -5.46
C PRO A 64 -0.07 13.48 -6.69
N LYS A 65 0.25 12.98 -7.89
CA LYS A 65 -0.23 13.51 -9.17
C LYS A 65 -1.63 12.98 -9.55
N HIS A 66 -2.11 11.91 -8.90
CA HIS A 66 -3.38 11.27 -9.23
C HIS A 66 -4.51 11.80 -8.32
N LYS A 67 -5.13 12.90 -8.73
CA LYS A 67 -6.14 13.59 -7.91
C LYS A 67 -7.41 12.74 -7.71
N GLY A 68 -7.86 12.62 -6.46
CA GLY A 68 -9.03 11.82 -6.08
C GLY A 68 -8.75 10.31 -5.96
N GLY A 69 -7.48 9.91 -6.05
CA GLY A 69 -7.01 8.54 -5.95
C GLY A 69 -5.52 8.51 -5.60
N GLU A 70 -5.10 9.44 -4.73
CA GLU A 70 -3.70 9.67 -4.41
C GLU A 70 -3.08 8.47 -3.69
N ILE A 71 -3.85 7.76 -2.87
CA ILE A 71 -3.37 6.56 -2.19
C ILE A 71 -3.93 5.35 -2.93
N GLU A 72 -3.07 4.40 -3.26
CA GLU A 72 -3.47 3.14 -3.87
C GLU A 72 -3.20 2.01 -2.88
N VAL A 73 -4.25 1.39 -2.35
CA VAL A 73 -4.16 0.22 -1.47
C VAL A 73 -4.14 -1.03 -2.33
N THR A 74 -3.10 -1.84 -2.16
CA THR A 74 -2.88 -3.08 -2.93
C THR A 74 -2.95 -4.30 -2.01
N TYR A 75 -3.84 -5.23 -2.33
CA TYR A 75 -3.92 -6.54 -1.69
C TYR A 75 -3.30 -7.58 -2.62
N LEU A 76 -2.32 -8.34 -2.13
CA LEU A 76 -1.69 -9.43 -2.87
C LEU A 76 -2.24 -10.76 -2.34
N MET A 77 -3.08 -11.41 -3.14
CA MET A 77 -3.70 -12.68 -2.80
C MET A 77 -3.05 -13.82 -3.59
N HIS A 78 -3.02 -14.99 -2.99
CA HIS A 78 -2.42 -16.18 -3.56
C HIS A 78 -3.31 -17.41 -3.40
N ASN A 79 -3.38 -18.21 -4.46
CA ASN A 79 -3.96 -19.54 -4.43
C ASN A 79 -2.82 -20.56 -4.36
N MET A 80 -2.69 -21.21 -3.21
CA MET A 80 -1.65 -22.21 -2.94
C MET A 80 -1.79 -23.48 -3.77
N TYR A 81 -3.00 -23.84 -4.21
CA TYR A 81 -3.25 -25.07 -4.98
C TYR A 81 -2.86 -24.90 -6.44
N THR A 82 -3.19 -23.75 -7.04
CA THR A 82 -2.87 -23.45 -8.44
C THR A 82 -1.54 -22.71 -8.60
N ASN A 83 -0.93 -22.29 -7.48
CA ASN A 83 0.28 -21.46 -7.40
C ASN A 83 0.13 -20.15 -8.21
N GLN A 84 -1.01 -19.49 -8.07
CA GLN A 84 -1.34 -18.26 -8.80
C GLN A 84 -1.48 -17.08 -7.86
N SER A 85 -0.99 -15.92 -8.29
CA SER A 85 -1.04 -14.69 -7.52
C SER A 85 -1.85 -13.63 -8.28
N ILE A 86 -2.63 -12.85 -7.53
CA ILE A 86 -3.42 -11.73 -8.04
C ILE A 86 -3.21 -10.52 -7.14
N ARG A 87 -3.15 -9.33 -7.74
CA ARG A 87 -3.11 -8.05 -7.05
C ARG A 87 -4.41 -7.31 -7.24
N LEU A 88 -5.00 -6.85 -6.16
CA LEU A 88 -6.19 -6.01 -6.16
C LEU A 88 -5.81 -4.61 -5.73
N ASN A 89 -6.10 -3.65 -6.58
CA ASN A 89 -5.63 -2.30 -6.48
C ASN A 89 -6.83 -1.36 -6.35
N PHE A 90 -6.88 -0.62 -5.24
CA PHE A 90 -7.98 0.29 -4.91
C PHE A 90 -7.41 1.70 -4.72
N ALA A 91 -7.77 2.61 -5.63
CA ALA A 91 -7.43 4.02 -5.51
C ALA A 91 -8.40 4.71 -4.51
N ILE A 92 -7.85 5.46 -3.57
CA ILE A 92 -8.57 6.18 -2.53
C ILE A 92 -8.06 7.62 -2.42
N ASP A 93 -8.97 8.54 -2.13
CA ASP A 93 -8.65 9.95 -1.88
C ASP A 93 -7.88 10.10 -0.57
N ILE A 94 -6.80 10.88 -0.57
CA ILE A 94 -5.99 11.18 0.62
C ILE A 94 -6.76 11.91 1.72
N LYS A 95 -7.80 12.68 1.37
CA LYS A 95 -8.63 13.43 2.34
C LYS A 95 -9.59 12.51 3.10
N GLN A 96 -10.06 11.46 2.45
CA GLN A 96 -10.95 10.46 3.04
C GLN A 96 -10.45 9.06 2.65
N PRO A 97 -9.33 8.61 3.23
CA PRO A 97 -8.66 7.37 2.88
C PRO A 97 -9.35 6.16 3.53
N ASP A 98 -10.67 6.12 3.43
CA ASP A 98 -11.52 5.08 4.01
C ASP A 98 -11.64 3.88 3.07
N ILE A 99 -11.42 2.69 3.61
CA ILE A 99 -11.64 1.39 2.95
C ILE A 99 -12.13 0.36 3.98
N PHE A 100 -12.91 -0.65 3.57
CA PHE A 100 -13.39 -1.66 4.51
C PHE A 100 -12.28 -2.67 4.88
N THR A 101 -12.20 -3.05 6.16
CA THR A 101 -11.25 -4.06 6.66
C THR A 101 -11.48 -5.44 6.03
N ALA A 102 -10.41 -6.16 5.75
CA ALA A 102 -10.39 -7.56 5.31
C ALA A 102 -10.11 -8.55 6.47
N THR A 103 -9.96 -8.07 7.72
CA THR A 103 -9.63 -8.90 8.90
C THR A 103 -10.55 -10.09 9.13
N LYS A 104 -11.83 -10.00 8.74
CA LYS A 104 -12.78 -11.12 8.84
C LYS A 104 -12.57 -12.21 7.80
N LEU A 105 -11.96 -11.89 6.66
CA LEU A 105 -11.57 -12.88 5.64
C LEU A 105 -10.18 -13.43 5.92
N PHE A 106 -9.24 -12.56 6.29
CA PHE A 106 -7.84 -12.90 6.49
C PHE A 106 -7.37 -12.41 7.85
N GLU A 107 -7.02 -13.33 8.76
CA GLU A 107 -6.48 -12.96 10.07
C GLU A 107 -5.16 -12.18 9.94
N ALA A 108 -4.36 -12.50 8.92
CA ALA A 108 -3.12 -11.79 8.59
C ALA A 108 -3.33 -10.30 8.29
N ALA A 109 -4.53 -9.90 7.81
CA ALA A 109 -4.82 -8.51 7.49
C ALA A 109 -4.78 -7.60 8.73
N ASN A 110 -4.93 -8.12 9.95
CA ASN A 110 -4.89 -7.30 11.17
C ASN A 110 -3.57 -6.53 11.29
N TRP A 111 -2.45 -7.22 11.10
CA TRP A 111 -1.13 -6.61 11.19
C TRP A 111 -0.84 -5.68 10.01
N LEU A 112 -1.19 -6.11 8.80
CA LEU A 112 -0.90 -5.37 7.57
C LEU A 112 -1.74 -4.09 7.43
N GLU A 113 -3.01 -4.12 7.86
CA GLU A 113 -3.86 -2.94 7.90
C GLU A 113 -3.34 -1.89 8.89
N ARG A 114 -2.83 -2.34 10.04
CA ARG A 114 -2.18 -1.45 11.02
C ARG A 114 -0.90 -0.82 10.49
N GLU A 115 -0.08 -1.58 9.74
CA GLU A 115 1.09 -1.03 9.06
C GLU A 115 0.71 0.05 8.04
N CYS A 116 -0.30 -0.23 7.20
CA CYS A 116 -0.78 0.74 6.21
C CYS A 116 -1.40 1.99 6.86
N TYR A 117 -2.08 1.83 7.99
CA TYR A 117 -2.54 2.96 8.80
C TYR A 117 -1.37 3.79 9.33
N ASP A 118 -0.36 3.14 9.90
CA ASP A 118 0.77 3.82 10.52
C ASP A 118 1.62 4.62 9.50
N PHE A 119 1.85 4.07 8.31
CA PHE A 119 2.71 4.70 7.31
C PHE A 119 2.01 5.58 6.28
N PHE A 120 0.77 5.25 5.93
CA PHE A 120 0.02 5.95 4.87
C PHE A 120 -1.28 6.58 5.38
N GLY A 121 -1.70 6.34 6.62
CA GLY A 121 -2.92 6.91 7.19
C GLY A 121 -4.20 6.40 6.55
N VAL A 122 -4.19 5.17 6.05
CA VAL A 122 -5.37 4.52 5.49
C VAL A 122 -6.29 4.09 6.62
N ASN A 123 -7.55 4.53 6.59
CA ASN A 123 -8.54 4.20 7.61
C ASN A 123 -9.32 2.94 7.21
N PHE A 124 -9.11 1.85 7.94
CA PHE A 124 -9.78 0.57 7.72
C PHE A 124 -11.06 0.48 8.55
N ILE A 125 -12.21 0.71 7.90
CA ILE A 125 -13.52 0.71 8.54
C ILE A 125 -13.86 -0.71 9.02
N GLY A 126 -14.14 -0.83 10.31
CA GLY A 126 -14.53 -2.09 10.96
C GLY A 126 -13.36 -2.92 11.50
N HIS A 127 -12.13 -2.42 11.41
CA HIS A 127 -10.96 -3.08 11.97
C HIS A 127 -11.05 -3.16 13.51
N PRO A 128 -10.73 -4.32 14.14
CA PRO A 128 -10.94 -4.52 15.58
C PRO A 128 -10.04 -3.65 16.48
N ASN A 129 -8.82 -3.33 16.04
CA ASN A 129 -7.87 -2.52 16.81
C ASN A 129 -6.92 -1.75 15.89
N LEU A 130 -7.42 -0.68 15.27
CA LEU A 130 -6.63 0.12 14.33
C LEU A 130 -5.82 1.17 15.09
N ILE A 131 -4.59 0.79 15.44
CA ILE A 131 -3.61 1.64 16.12
C ILE A 131 -2.26 1.53 15.42
N ARG A 132 -1.41 2.54 15.60
CA ARG A 132 -0.02 2.51 15.14
C ARG A 132 0.72 1.28 15.70
N ILE A 133 1.76 0.85 15.00
CA ILE A 133 2.47 -0.39 15.35
C ILE A 133 3.99 -0.25 15.30
N MET A 134 4.51 0.48 14.33
CA MET A 134 5.95 0.68 14.14
C MET A 134 6.40 2.03 14.71
N ASN A 135 5.57 3.06 14.61
CA ASN A 135 5.92 4.41 15.05
C ASN A 135 5.33 4.75 16.43
N VAL A 136 5.81 5.86 16.99
CA VAL A 136 5.30 6.43 18.25
C VAL A 136 3.84 6.87 18.11
N GLU A 137 3.05 6.71 19.16
CA GLU A 137 1.60 6.95 19.14
C GLU A 137 1.25 8.42 18.90
N GLU A 138 2.11 9.33 19.37
CA GLU A 138 1.93 10.78 19.30
C GLU A 138 2.26 11.36 17.92
N MET A 139 2.75 10.55 16.99
CA MET A 139 3.11 10.98 15.65
C MET A 139 1.88 11.49 14.90
N ASP A 140 1.95 12.72 14.40
CA ASP A 140 0.87 13.41 13.68
C ASP A 140 1.01 13.34 12.15
N TYR A 141 2.07 12.68 11.67
CA TYR A 141 2.35 12.53 10.24
C TYR A 141 2.47 11.06 9.80
N PHE A 142 2.57 10.85 8.48
CA PHE A 142 2.58 9.54 7.82
C PHE A 142 3.84 9.42 6.95
N PRO A 143 4.92 8.78 7.45
CA PRO A 143 6.27 8.86 6.87
C PRO A 143 6.40 8.49 5.39
N LEU A 144 5.61 7.54 4.88
CA LEU A 144 5.74 7.05 3.51
C LEU A 144 4.91 7.87 2.51
N ARG A 145 4.20 8.90 2.97
CA ARG A 145 3.59 9.86 2.07
C ARG A 145 4.66 10.78 1.50
N LYS A 146 4.69 10.91 0.18
CA LYS A 146 5.61 11.78 -0.59
C LYS A 146 5.43 13.29 -0.37
N GLU A 147 4.72 13.69 0.68
CA GLU A 147 4.60 15.07 1.15
C GLU A 147 5.65 15.40 2.21
N PHE A 148 6.21 14.38 2.88
CA PHE A 148 7.21 14.57 3.93
C PHE A 148 8.64 14.44 3.39
N PRO A 149 9.56 15.32 3.80
CA PRO A 149 10.97 15.18 3.48
C PRO A 149 11.58 13.97 4.20
N LEU A 150 12.62 13.38 3.61
CA LEU A 150 13.33 12.23 4.17
C LEU A 150 14.01 12.56 5.51
N GLU A 151 14.42 13.81 5.68
CA GLU A 151 15.07 14.29 6.88
C GLU A 151 14.11 15.18 7.67
N ASP A 152 14.00 14.88 8.95
CA ASP A 152 13.32 15.72 9.92
C ASP A 152 14.06 17.06 10.00
N GLN A 153 13.34 18.15 9.68
CA GLN A 153 13.89 19.51 9.64
C GLN A 153 14.35 20.02 11.01
N THR A 154 13.98 19.34 12.10
CA THR A 154 14.35 19.72 13.47
C THR A 154 15.61 19.01 13.96
N ARG A 155 16.15 18.05 13.19
CA ARG A 155 17.36 17.32 13.55
C ARG A 155 18.62 18.17 13.39
N LYS A 156 19.26 18.44 14.54
CA LYS A 156 20.55 19.16 14.65
C LYS A 156 21.76 18.24 14.76
N ASP A 157 21.55 16.93 14.86
CA ASP A 157 22.60 15.92 14.94
C ASP A 157 23.29 15.72 13.59
N LYS A 158 22.59 15.99 12.47
CA LYS A 158 23.12 16.01 11.11
C LYS A 158 23.57 17.41 10.67
N ASP A 159 24.47 18.00 11.45
CA ASP A 159 25.21 19.16 10.96
C ASP A 159 26.22 18.68 9.90
N ASP A 160 26.19 19.27 8.70
CA ASP A 160 27.10 18.94 7.60
C ASP A 160 28.59 19.10 8.00
N GLU A 161 28.87 19.92 9.02
CA GLU A 161 30.18 20.01 9.68
C GLU A 161 30.63 18.68 10.31
N MET A 162 29.71 17.94 10.93
CA MET A 162 29.98 16.69 11.65
C MET A 162 30.05 15.46 10.72
N PHE A 163 29.56 15.59 9.49
CA PHE A 163 29.57 14.53 8.48
C PHE A 163 30.57 14.77 7.33
N GLY A 164 31.40 15.82 7.43
CA GLY A 164 32.43 16.14 6.44
C GLY A 164 31.85 16.49 5.06
N ARG A 165 30.61 16.97 5.02
CA ARG A 165 29.92 17.40 3.79
C ARG A 165 29.94 18.92 3.60
N GLY A 166 30.38 19.65 4.61
CA GLY A 166 30.73 21.06 4.44
C GLY A 166 31.91 21.20 3.47
N ASN A 167 31.78 22.08 2.48
CA ASN A 167 32.79 22.40 1.44
C ASN A 167 34.13 22.97 1.98
N ASN A 168 34.43 22.84 3.27
CA ASN A 168 35.67 23.25 3.90
C ASN A 168 36.37 22.04 4.53
N PHE A 169 37.08 21.27 3.70
CA PHE A 169 38.06 20.30 4.19
C PHE A 169 39.33 21.03 4.60
N ASN A 170 39.53 21.21 5.91
CA ASN A 170 40.71 21.91 6.42
C ASN A 170 41.86 20.91 6.63
N TYR A 171 42.76 20.77 5.65
CA TYR A 171 44.06 20.11 5.84
C TYR A 171 45.07 21.16 6.34
N GLY A 172 45.13 21.36 7.66
CA GLY A 172 46.02 22.36 8.25
C GLY A 172 45.58 23.80 7.94
N SER A 173 46.52 24.71 7.65
CA SER A 173 46.26 26.15 7.50
C SER A 173 45.76 26.57 6.11
N MET A 174 45.24 25.64 5.29
CA MET A 174 44.75 25.96 3.95
C MET A 174 43.25 25.67 3.82
N ASN A 175 42.48 26.75 3.73
CA ASN A 175 41.11 26.70 3.26
C ASN A 175 41.11 26.61 1.73
N ILE A 176 40.78 25.45 1.19
CA ILE A 176 40.49 25.29 -0.24
C ILE A 176 38.97 25.34 -0.39
N LYS A 177 38.46 26.39 -1.04
CA LYS A 177 37.04 26.49 -1.41
C LYS A 177 36.81 25.65 -2.65
N GLY A 178 35.90 24.67 -2.55
CA GLY A 178 35.29 23.99 -3.70
C GLY A 178 34.24 24.86 -4.37
#